data_AF-A0A7W3ZQY1-F1
#
_entry.id   AF-A0A7W3ZQY1-F1
#
_cell.length_a   1.000
_cell.length_b   1.000
_cell.length_c   1.000
_cell.angle_alpha   90.00
_cell.angle_beta   90.00
_cell.angle_gamma   90.00
#
_symmetry.space_group_name_H-M   'P 1'
#
loop_
_entity.id
_entity.type
_entity.pdbx_description
1 polymer ?
#
loop_
_entity_poly.entity_id
_entity_poly.type
_entity_poly.pdbx_seq_one_letter_code
_entity_poly.pdbx_strand_id
1 'polypeptide(L)'
;GMALAAPACATLPADPCVLGLSKLAQALADRICEWPLGHDTTPERQHIIDVLLDEIRTAPRQRMHLPMPHDRRLLKIASQLLADPSDERSLAEWAHWAGLSPRSLTRHFRDETTLSFAQWRQQARLSEALRQLTDGRSVADIAHALGFSSASAF
;
A
#
# COMPACT_ATOMS: atom_id res chain seq x y z
N GLY A 1 11.60 0.97 -4.94
CA GLY A 1 10.60 0.94 -6.03
C GLY A 1 11.14 0.23 -7.22
N MET A 2 10.39 -0.75 -7.72
CA MET A 2 10.76 -1.60 -8.85
C MET A 2 9.77 -1.34 -9.99
N ALA A 3 10.26 -1.10 -11.20
CA ALA A 3 9.44 -0.96 -12.40
C ALA A 3 9.63 -2.19 -13.29
N LEU A 4 8.53 -2.75 -13.80
CA LEU A 4 8.54 -3.85 -14.75
C LEU A 4 8.44 -3.31 -16.18
N ALA A 5 9.22 -3.88 -17.09
CA ALA A 5 9.13 -3.54 -18.50
C ALA A 5 7.77 -3.99 -19.07
N ALA A 6 7.21 -3.20 -20.01
CA ALA A 6 5.92 -3.47 -20.65
C ALA A 6 5.67 -4.93 -21.08
N PRO A 7 6.61 -5.68 -21.69
CA PRO A 7 6.36 -7.08 -22.06
C PRO A 7 6.16 -8.01 -20.85
N ALA A 8 6.79 -7.74 -19.71
CA ALA A 8 6.59 -8.51 -18.49
C ALA A 8 5.19 -8.28 -17.88
N CYS A 9 4.61 -7.10 -18.16
CA CYS A 9 3.28 -6.72 -17.69
C CYS A 9 2.12 -7.33 -18.49
N ALA A 10 2.38 -7.94 -19.65
CA ALA A 10 1.33 -8.46 -20.55
C ALA A 10 0.42 -9.53 -19.93
N THR A 11 0.88 -10.14 -18.83
CA THR A 11 0.16 -11.21 -18.10
C THR A 11 -0.35 -10.77 -16.73
N LEU A 12 -0.19 -9.48 -16.40
CA LEU A 12 -0.66 -8.88 -15.14
C LEU A 12 -2.11 -8.40 -15.28
N PRO A 13 -2.84 -8.19 -14.17
CA PRO A 13 -4.16 -7.59 -14.20
C PRO A 13 -4.17 -6.27 -14.98
N ALA A 14 -5.13 -6.12 -15.91
CA ALA A 14 -5.28 -4.91 -16.72
C ALA A 14 -5.73 -3.68 -15.91
N ASP A 15 -6.42 -3.91 -14.78
CA ASP A 15 -6.87 -2.87 -13.87
C ASP A 15 -5.94 -2.75 -12.65
N PRO A 16 -5.68 -1.53 -12.14
CA PRO A 16 -4.96 -1.32 -10.89
C PRO A 16 -5.57 -2.12 -9.74
N CYS A 17 -4.77 -2.96 -9.08
CA CYS A 17 -5.23 -3.75 -7.95
C CYS A 17 -4.12 -3.96 -6.91
N VAL A 18 -4.53 -4.28 -5.67
CA VAL A 18 -3.61 -4.64 -4.60
C VAL A 18 -3.49 -6.17 -4.53
N LEU A 19 -2.26 -6.66 -4.52
CA LEU A 19 -1.93 -8.08 -4.47
C LEU A 19 -1.35 -8.43 -3.10
N GLY A 20 -1.83 -9.53 -2.52
CA GLY A 20 -1.24 -10.09 -1.32
C GLY A 20 0.03 -10.85 -1.66
N LEU A 21 1.18 -10.17 -1.61
CA LEU A 21 2.47 -10.79 -1.90
C LEU A 21 2.84 -11.84 -0.84
N SER A 22 3.31 -12.99 -1.30
CA SER A 22 3.87 -14.03 -0.43
C SER A 22 5.19 -13.57 0.19
N LYS A 23 5.64 -14.23 1.27
CA LYS A 23 6.97 -13.98 1.85
C LYS A 23 8.09 -14.21 0.83
N LEU A 24 7.90 -15.16 -0.08
CA LEU A 24 8.84 -15.44 -1.16
C LEU A 24 8.90 -14.27 -2.14
N ALA A 25 7.74 -13.79 -2.60
CA ALA A 25 7.66 -12.66 -3.51
C ALA A 25 8.32 -11.39 -2.92
N GLN A 26 8.12 -11.14 -1.62
CA GLN A 26 8.81 -10.04 -0.91
C GLN A 26 10.33 -10.21 -0.94
N ALA A 27 10.84 -11.38 -0.54
CA ALA A 27 12.28 -11.64 -0.54
C ALA A 27 12.91 -11.56 -1.94
N LEU A 28 12.20 -11.98 -2.98
CA LEU A 28 12.64 -11.87 -4.37
C LEU A 28 12.69 -10.41 -4.82
N ALA A 29 11.64 -9.63 -4.52
CA ALA A 29 11.58 -8.20 -4.85
C ALA A 29 12.71 -7.42 -4.15
N ASP A 30 12.97 -7.70 -2.87
CA ASP A 30 14.06 -7.08 -2.12
C ASP A 30 15.42 -7.42 -2.77
N ARG A 31 15.65 -8.70 -3.08
CA ARG A 31 16.87 -9.16 -3.76
C ARG A 31 17.08 -8.50 -5.13
N ILE A 32 16.01 -8.31 -5.90
CA ILE A 32 16.07 -7.63 -7.21
C ILE A 32 16.42 -6.15 -7.01
N CYS A 33 15.86 -5.49 -6.00
CA CYS A 33 16.14 -4.10 -5.69
C CYS A 33 17.60 -3.84 -5.28
N GLU A 34 18.32 -4.87 -4.81
CA GLU A 34 19.75 -4.79 -4.50
C GLU A 34 20.65 -4.87 -5.74
N TRP A 35 20.12 -5.21 -6.92
CA TRP A 35 20.94 -5.35 -8.11
C TRP A 35 21.45 -4.01 -8.64
N PRO A 36 22.73 -3.91 -9.01
CA PRO A 36 23.27 -2.69 -9.59
C PRO A 36 22.60 -2.39 -10.94
N LEU A 37 22.07 -1.17 -11.07
CA LEU A 37 21.47 -0.65 -12.29
C LEU A 37 22.50 -0.67 -13.44
N GLY A 38 22.07 -1.12 -14.63
CA GLY A 38 22.88 -1.04 -15.87
C GLY A 38 23.72 -2.27 -16.23
N HIS A 39 23.50 -3.42 -15.59
CA HIS A 39 24.09 -4.69 -16.04
C HIS A 39 23.07 -5.54 -16.79
N ASP A 40 23.54 -6.31 -17.77
CA ASP A 40 22.72 -7.29 -18.49
C ASP A 40 22.11 -8.32 -17.53
N THR A 41 20.87 -8.71 -17.83
CA THR A 41 20.16 -9.73 -17.06
C THR A 41 20.78 -11.08 -17.39
N THR A 42 21.53 -11.66 -16.45
CA THR A 42 22.05 -13.02 -16.60
C THR A 42 20.90 -14.04 -16.53
N PRO A 43 21.06 -15.26 -17.07
CA PRO A 43 20.03 -16.29 -16.98
C PRO A 43 19.56 -16.56 -15.54
N GLU A 44 20.47 -16.51 -14.56
CA GLU A 44 20.14 -16.70 -13.15
C GLU A 44 19.29 -15.55 -12.59
N ARG A 45 19.56 -14.32 -13.02
CA ARG A 45 18.74 -13.16 -12.67
C ARG A 45 17.37 -13.24 -13.35
N GLN A 46 17.32 -13.71 -14.59
CA GLN A 46 16.06 -13.91 -15.29
C GLN A 46 15.17 -14.93 -14.56
N HIS A 47 15.72 -16.05 -14.09
CA HIS A 47 14.95 -17.01 -13.31
C HIS A 47 14.35 -16.41 -12.04
N ILE A 48 15.08 -15.52 -11.35
CA ILE A 48 14.55 -14.83 -10.16
C ILE A 48 13.39 -13.90 -10.53
N ILE A 49 13.50 -13.18 -11.65
CA ILE A 49 12.42 -12.32 -12.17
C ILE A 49 11.21 -13.18 -12.54
N ASP A 50 11.41 -14.31 -13.23
CA ASP A 50 10.33 -15.18 -13.68
C ASP A 50 9.56 -15.77 -12.50
N VAL A 51 10.25 -16.22 -11.45
CA VAL A 51 9.62 -16.70 -10.21
C VAL A 51 8.81 -15.59 -9.54
N LEU A 52 9.36 -14.37 -9.48
CA LEU A 52 8.59 -13.24 -8.94
C LEU A 52 7.34 -12.96 -9.77
N LEU A 53 7.42 -13.00 -11.10
CA LEU A 53 6.27 -12.82 -11.98
C LEU A 53 5.21 -13.91 -11.77
N ASP A 54 5.62 -15.16 -11.59
CA ASP A 54 4.71 -16.27 -11.29
C ASP A 54 4.03 -16.10 -9.91
N GLU A 55 4.76 -15.66 -8.90
CA GLU A 55 4.19 -15.32 -7.60
C GLU A 55 3.18 -14.16 -7.72
N ILE A 56 3.46 -13.13 -8.52
CA ILE A 56 2.54 -12.01 -8.76
C ILE A 56 1.29 -12.47 -9.51
N ARG A 57 1.43 -13.33 -10.52
CA ARG A 57 0.30 -13.88 -11.31
C ARG A 57 -0.63 -14.73 -10.45
N THR A 58 -0.08 -15.48 -9.51
CA THR A 58 -0.83 -16.38 -8.62
C THR A 58 -1.29 -15.71 -7.34
N ALA A 59 -0.78 -14.51 -7.04
CA ALA A 59 -1.15 -13.76 -5.85
C ALA A 59 -2.66 -13.47 -5.82
N PRO A 60 -3.34 -13.73 -4.70
CA PRO A 60 -4.75 -13.40 -4.58
C PRO A 60 -4.91 -11.87 -4.63
N ARG A 61 -5.83 -11.42 -5.49
CA ARG A 61 -6.30 -10.03 -5.46
C ARG A 61 -6.88 -9.76 -4.09
N GLN A 62 -6.27 -8.85 -3.34
CA GLN A 62 -6.84 -8.42 -2.08
C GLN A 62 -8.01 -7.50 -2.38
N ARG A 63 -9.21 -7.94 -2.00
CA ARG A 63 -10.36 -7.03 -1.91
C ARG A 63 -10.03 -6.04 -0.81
N MET A 64 -9.67 -4.82 -1.18
CA MET A 64 -9.51 -3.74 -0.22
C MET A 64 -10.87 -3.32 0.27
N HIS A 65 -11.35 -4.01 1.30
CA HIS A 65 -12.44 -3.52 2.12
C HIS A 65 -11.80 -2.71 3.24
N LEU A 66 -12.03 -1.40 3.26
CA LEU A 66 -11.62 -0.54 4.36
C LEU A 66 -12.73 -0.50 5.42
N PRO A 67 -12.67 -1.30 6.50
CA PRO A 67 -13.70 -1.30 7.52
C PRO A 67 -13.77 0.07 8.20
N MET A 68 -14.95 0.68 8.24
CA MET A 68 -15.16 1.94 8.94
C MET A 68 -15.49 1.69 10.41
N PRO A 69 -14.85 2.41 11.35
CA PRO A 69 -15.24 2.34 12.75
C PRO A 69 -16.61 2.97 12.99
N HIS A 70 -17.29 2.55 14.04
CA HIS A 70 -18.62 3.02 14.45
C HIS A 70 -18.55 4.08 15.57
N ASP A 71 -17.55 4.05 16.46
CA ASP A 71 -17.39 5.09 17.49
C ASP A 71 -17.19 6.46 16.81
N ARG A 72 -17.98 7.45 17.24
CA ARG A 72 -18.01 8.79 16.61
C ARG A 72 -16.64 9.46 16.55
N ARG A 73 -15.77 9.24 17.53
CA ARG A 73 -14.42 9.83 17.58
C ARG A 73 -13.51 9.13 16.59
N LEU A 74 -13.58 7.80 16.51
CA LEU A 74 -12.82 7.02 15.53
C LEU A 74 -13.28 7.29 14.10
N LEU A 75 -14.59 7.38 13.89
CA LEU A 75 -15.18 7.72 12.59
C LEU A 75 -14.73 9.10 12.13
N LYS A 76 -14.64 10.08 13.04
CA LYS A 76 -14.08 11.41 12.74
C LYS A 76 -12.61 11.35 12.31
N ILE A 77 -11.80 10.49 12.93
CA ILE A 77 -10.40 10.25 12.51
C ILE A 77 -10.37 9.61 11.12
N ALA A 78 -11.14 8.54 10.93
CA ALA A 78 -11.21 7.79 9.69
C ALA A 78 -11.65 8.67 8.51
N SER A 79 -12.70 9.48 8.69
CA SER A 79 -13.17 10.41 7.66
C SER A 79 -12.12 11.45 7.30
N GLN A 80 -11.38 11.97 8.30
CA GLN A 80 -10.34 12.96 8.04
C GLN A 80 -9.15 12.35 7.29
N LEU A 81 -8.74 11.14 7.65
CA LEU A 81 -7.68 10.41 6.94
C LEU A 81 -8.08 9.99 5.52
N LEU A 82 -9.38 9.81 5.26
CA LEU A 82 -9.87 9.55 3.91
C LEU A 82 -9.96 10.82 3.06
N ALA A 83 -10.28 11.96 3.69
CA ALA A 83 -10.28 13.25 3.02
C ALA A 83 -8.86 13.75 2.73
N ASP A 84 -7.92 13.50 3.64
CA ASP A 84 -6.49 13.82 3.50
C ASP A 84 -5.62 12.64 3.97
N PRO A 85 -5.33 11.68 3.08
CA PRO A 85 -4.47 10.54 3.42
C PRO A 85 -3.01 10.93 3.63
N SER A 86 -2.60 12.12 3.18
CA SER A 86 -1.23 12.62 3.32
C SER A 86 -0.93 13.04 4.76
N ASP A 87 -1.95 13.34 5.57
CA ASP A 87 -1.84 13.81 6.95
C ASP A 87 -0.87 12.95 7.77
N GLU A 88 0.24 13.57 8.19
CA GLU A 88 1.35 12.90 8.86
C GLU A 88 1.23 12.82 10.37
N ARG A 89 0.12 13.32 10.96
CA ARG A 89 -0.08 13.28 12.41
C ARG A 89 0.20 11.90 12.99
N SER A 90 0.95 11.89 14.07
CA SER A 90 1.24 10.72 14.89
C SER A 90 -0.01 10.18 15.56
N LEU A 91 0.05 8.92 16.01
CA LEU A 91 -1.02 8.30 16.81
C LEU A 91 -1.43 9.17 18.01
N ALA A 92 -0.45 9.82 18.65
CA ALA A 92 -0.69 10.64 19.83
C ALA A 92 -1.45 11.93 19.50
N GLU A 93 -1.12 12.56 18.37
CA GLU A 93 -1.82 13.76 17.89
C GLU A 93 -3.24 13.43 17.44
N TRP A 94 -3.44 12.30 16.77
CA TRP A 94 -4.78 11.81 16.41
C TRP A 94 -5.63 11.49 17.64
N ALA A 95 -5.03 10.84 18.64
CA ALA A 95 -5.70 10.56 19.89
C ALA A 95 -6.10 11.86 20.60
N HIS A 96 -5.17 12.81 20.73
CA HIS A 96 -5.45 14.11 21.33
C HIS A 96 -6.56 14.87 20.60
N TRP A 97 -6.49 14.95 19.26
CA TRP A 97 -7.48 15.63 18.42
C TRP A 97 -8.89 15.03 18.53
N ALA A 98 -8.98 13.73 18.78
CA ALA A 98 -10.23 13.00 18.95
C ALA A 98 -10.70 12.90 20.41
N GLY A 99 -9.95 13.47 21.37
CA GLY A 99 -10.26 13.39 22.80
C GLY A 99 -10.07 11.99 23.39
N LEU A 100 -9.06 11.26 22.91
CA LEU A 100 -8.70 9.90 23.33
C LEU A 100 -7.25 9.87 23.86
N SER A 101 -6.95 8.88 24.69
CA SER A 101 -5.56 8.49 24.93
C SER A 101 -5.05 7.60 23.78
N PRO A 102 -3.74 7.60 23.47
CA PRO A 102 -3.18 6.75 22.41
C PRO A 102 -3.52 5.28 22.59
N ARG A 103 -3.50 4.81 23.85
CA ARG A 103 -3.87 3.43 24.21
C ARG A 103 -5.35 3.12 23.93
N SER A 104 -6.25 4.07 24.18
CA SER A 104 -7.68 3.90 23.90
C SER A 104 -7.96 3.93 22.40
N LEU A 105 -7.29 4.82 21.66
CA LEU A 105 -7.38 4.86 20.20
C LEU A 105 -6.96 3.52 19.61
N THR A 106 -5.74 3.04 19.90
CA THR A 106 -5.26 1.76 19.33
C THR A 106 -6.18 0.59 19.67
N ARG A 107 -6.66 0.53 20.92
CA ARG A 107 -7.56 -0.54 21.36
C ARG A 107 -8.89 -0.49 20.60
N HIS A 108 -9.62 0.63 20.68
CA HIS A 108 -10.94 0.74 20.04
C HIS A 108 -10.86 0.62 18.52
N PHE A 109 -9.81 1.17 17.88
CA PHE A 109 -9.64 1.03 16.44
C PHE A 109 -9.50 -0.44 16.05
N ARG A 110 -8.71 -1.20 16.80
CA ARG A 110 -8.54 -2.64 16.56
C ARG A 110 -9.79 -3.44 16.89
N ASP A 111 -10.49 -3.10 17.97
CA ASP A 111 -11.71 -3.80 18.38
C ASP A 111 -12.83 -3.63 17.33
N GLU A 112 -12.94 -2.44 16.71
CA GLU A 112 -14.00 -2.14 15.74
C GLU A 112 -13.64 -2.51 14.30
N THR A 113 -12.38 -2.34 13.91
CA THR A 113 -11.96 -2.52 12.51
C THR A 113 -11.18 -3.81 12.28
N THR A 114 -10.84 -4.56 13.34
CA THR A 114 -9.88 -5.70 13.35
C THR A 114 -8.44 -5.35 12.97
N LEU A 115 -8.18 -4.11 12.54
CA LEU A 115 -6.91 -3.62 12.07
C LEU A 115 -6.27 -2.70 13.11
N SER A 116 -4.95 -2.69 13.18
CA SER A 116 -4.25 -1.61 13.87
C SER A 116 -4.45 -0.28 13.13
N PHE A 117 -4.34 0.85 13.84
CA PHE A 117 -4.45 2.17 13.24
C PHE A 117 -3.48 2.37 12.05
N ALA A 118 -2.25 1.88 12.16
CA ALA A 118 -1.26 1.97 11.10
C ALA A 118 -1.66 1.16 9.85
N GLN A 119 -2.13 -0.09 10.04
CA GLN A 119 -2.63 -0.93 8.95
C GLN A 119 -3.84 -0.30 8.27
N TRP A 120 -4.77 0.23 9.06
CA TRP A 120 -5.94 0.92 8.53
C TRP A 120 -5.57 2.15 7.71
N ARG A 121 -4.66 3.00 8.23
CA ARG A 121 -4.18 4.19 7.52
C ARG A 121 -3.44 3.82 6.22
N GLN A 122 -2.66 2.74 6.23
CA GLN A 122 -2.00 2.24 5.02
C GLN A 122 -3.02 1.76 3.98
N GLN A 123 -4.05 1.01 4.39
CA GLN A 123 -5.12 0.59 3.47
C GLN A 123 -5.94 1.77 2.94
N ALA A 124 -6.18 2.80 3.76
CA ALA A 124 -6.86 4.02 3.30
C ALA A 124 -6.05 4.73 2.20
N ARG A 125 -4.74 4.87 2.40
CA ARG A 125 -3.83 5.44 1.38
C ARG A 125 -3.83 4.62 0.09
N LEU A 126 -3.75 3.28 0.19
CA LEU A 126 -3.81 2.40 -0.98
C LEU A 126 -5.16 2.48 -1.70
N SER A 127 -6.26 2.55 -0.96
CA SER A 127 -7.61 2.69 -1.54
C SER A 127 -7.76 3.98 -2.32
N GLU A 128 -7.24 5.08 -1.78
CA GLU A 128 -7.24 6.36 -2.48
C GLU A 128 -6.31 6.33 -3.70
N ALA A 129 -5.15 5.67 -3.60
CA ALA A 129 -4.26 5.49 -4.74
C ALA A 129 -4.92 4.75 -5.89
N LEU A 130 -5.57 3.61 -5.60
CA LEU A 130 -6.29 2.86 -6.61
C LEU A 130 -7.38 3.72 -7.26
N ARG A 131 -8.10 4.53 -6.48
CA ARG A 131 -9.12 5.45 -7.01
C ARG A 131 -8.49 6.45 -7.98
N GLN A 132 -7.38 7.10 -7.58
CA GLN A 132 -6.69 8.07 -8.43
C GLN A 132 -6.07 7.44 -9.69
N LEU A 133 -5.54 6.21 -9.60
CA LEU A 133 -5.07 5.46 -10.77
C LEU A 133 -6.22 5.14 -11.74
N THR A 134 -7.37 4.74 -11.21
CA THR A 134 -8.57 4.49 -12.02
C THR A 134 -9.07 5.76 -12.70
N ASP A 135 -8.93 6.92 -12.04
CA ASP A 135 -9.25 8.25 -12.58
C ASP A 135 -8.18 8.76 -13.59
N GLY A 136 -7.17 7.96 -13.94
CA GLY A 136 -6.18 8.27 -14.98
C GLY A 136 -5.03 9.19 -14.54
N ARG A 137 -4.85 9.41 -13.22
CA ARG A 137 -3.72 10.20 -12.72
C ARG A 137 -2.42 9.41 -12.79
N SER A 138 -1.31 10.10 -13.02
CA SER A 138 0.00 9.45 -13.12
C SER A 138 0.46 8.93 -11.75
N VAL A 139 1.21 7.82 -11.72
CA VAL A 139 1.78 7.24 -10.49
C VAL A 139 2.62 8.25 -9.71
N ALA A 140 3.32 9.15 -10.42
CA ALA A 140 4.13 10.21 -9.81
C ALA A 140 3.29 11.24 -9.05
N ASP A 141 2.14 11.64 -9.61
CA ASP A 141 1.22 12.59 -8.97
C ASP A 141 0.57 11.97 -7.73
N ILE A 142 0.29 10.66 -7.79
CA ILE A 142 -0.35 9.90 -6.71
C ILE A 142 0.60 9.70 -5.53
N ALA A 143 1.87 9.38 -5.79
CA ALA A 143 2.87 9.26 -4.72
C ALA A 143 3.04 10.57 -3.94
N HIS A 144 3.03 11.71 -4.64
CA HIS A 144 3.11 13.03 -4.01
C HIS A 144 1.83 13.39 -3.24
N ALA A 145 0.65 13.09 -3.79
CA ALA A 145 -0.64 13.39 -3.16
C ALA A 145 -0.95 12.54 -1.91
N LEU A 146 -0.34 11.35 -1.79
CA LEU A 146 -0.60 10.42 -0.68
C LEU A 146 0.46 10.44 0.42
N GLY A 147 1.45 11.33 0.31
CA GLY A 147 2.56 11.42 1.26
C GLY A 147 3.43 10.16 1.26
N PHE A 148 3.58 9.49 0.10
CA PHE A 148 4.64 8.50 -0.08
C PHE A 148 5.94 9.28 -0.36
N SER A 149 6.97 9.04 0.45
CA SER A 149 8.26 9.73 0.35
C SER A 149 8.98 9.50 -0.99
N SER A 150 8.52 8.56 -1.82
CA SER A 150 8.88 8.42 -3.23
C SER A 150 7.87 7.54 -3.98
N ALA A 151 7.83 7.62 -5.31
CA ALA A 151 7.15 6.64 -6.17
C ALA A 151 7.67 5.19 -5.98
N SER A 152 8.77 5.05 -5.25
CA SER A 152 9.40 3.78 -4.90
C SER A 152 8.85 3.16 -3.61
N ALA A 153 8.17 3.97 -2.79
CA ALA A 153 7.43 3.55 -1.60
C ALA A 153 5.94 3.30 -1.90
N PHE A 154 5.53 3.56 -3.16
CA PHE A 154 4.29 3.12 -3.77
C PHE A 154 4.46 1.70 -4.31
#